data_AF-A0A816MKP6-F1
#
_entry.id   AF-A0A816MKP6-F1
#
_cell.length_a   1.000
_cell.length_b   1.000
_cell.length_c   1.000
_cell.angle_alpha   90.00
_cell.angle_beta   90.00
_cell.angle_gamma   90.00
#
_symmetry.space_group_name_H-M   'P 1'
#
loop_
_entity.id
_entity.type
_entity.pdbx_description
1 polymer ?
#
loop_
_entity_poly.entity_id
_entity_poly.type
_entity_poly.pdbx_seq_one_letter_code
_entity_poly.pdbx_strand_id
1 'polypeptide(L)'
;MKQVYEWSTNNLRKETLLCTIDVVDLYTMIPQTEGVLAIKKMLDYLELKQIGQYYHQIRGGAMGSPLTLTIANCYMFFFERDIVKQIINGGGSYLRYIDDMFIIINWSERHLNKQIDQWNLFDLNIQLKAQAGSSIDFLDLSVENVNGHLLTKVYHKPSHEPYYLPFNSVHPMHMKKNIPFAMLLRAIRYCSTFKAFLNEREDLRMALLLNKYPCVFIDKHFNRVLQKFNINQPLTSNNYIVRYAKRLFMRQKEKN
;
A
#
# COMPACT_ATOMS: atom_id res chain seq x y z
N MET A 1 -7.13 1.80 0.67
CA MET A 1 -7.58 2.91 -0.21
C MET A 1 -9.08 3.15 -0.24
N LYS A 2 -9.98 2.22 -0.62
CA LYS A 2 -11.44 2.48 -0.56
C LYS A 2 -11.90 2.87 0.86
N GLN A 3 -11.58 2.03 1.85
CA GLN A 3 -11.86 2.30 3.27
C GLN A 3 -11.30 3.65 3.75
N VAL A 4 -10.06 3.97 3.37
CA VAL A 4 -9.42 5.26 3.68
C VAL A 4 -10.15 6.41 3.02
N TYR A 5 -10.55 6.27 1.75
CA TYR A 5 -11.30 7.29 1.03
C TYR A 5 -12.67 7.53 1.68
N GLU A 6 -13.42 6.47 1.99
CA GLU A 6 -14.72 6.54 2.68
C GLU A 6 -14.61 7.15 4.08
N TRP A 7 -13.56 6.80 4.84
CA TRP A 7 -13.30 7.42 6.13
C TRP A 7 -12.98 8.91 5.95
N SER A 8 -12.15 9.25 4.95
CA SER A 8 -11.68 10.62 4.74
C SER A 8 -12.78 11.60 4.34
N THR A 9 -13.83 11.16 3.64
CA THR A 9 -14.91 12.05 3.19
C THR A 9 -15.70 12.67 4.33
N ASN A 10 -15.75 12.02 5.50
CA ASN A 10 -16.53 12.48 6.65
C ASN A 10 -15.66 12.93 7.83
N ASN A 11 -14.43 12.43 7.94
CA ASN A 11 -13.62 12.56 9.15
C ASN A 11 -12.33 13.38 8.96
N LEU A 12 -11.90 13.63 7.72
CA LEU A 12 -10.63 14.33 7.44
C LEU A 12 -10.76 15.83 7.74
N ARG A 13 -9.83 16.33 8.55
CA ARG A 13 -9.68 17.73 8.98
C ARG A 13 -8.38 18.27 8.40
N LYS A 14 -8.22 19.60 8.39
CA LYS A 14 -6.97 20.25 7.96
C LYS A 14 -5.75 19.80 8.79
N GLU A 15 -5.97 19.51 10.07
CA GLU A 15 -4.94 19.09 11.02
C GLU A 15 -4.79 17.57 11.13
N THR A 16 -5.51 16.79 10.31
CA THR A 16 -5.40 15.33 10.33
C THR A 16 -3.98 14.90 9.97
N LEU A 17 -3.41 14.05 10.82
CA LEU A 17 -2.11 13.45 10.61
C LEU A 17 -2.24 12.14 9.84
N LEU A 18 -1.37 11.99 8.84
CA LEU A 18 -1.06 10.74 8.18
C LEU A 18 0.19 10.16 8.85
N CYS A 19 0.17 8.87 9.16
CA CYS A 19 1.29 8.22 9.81
C CYS A 19 1.56 6.87 9.16
N THR A 20 2.83 6.61 8.82
CA THR A 20 3.31 5.30 8.40
C THR A 20 4.19 4.74 9.51
N ILE A 21 3.99 3.47 9.82
CA ILE A 21 4.80 2.79 10.82
C ILE A 21 5.42 1.57 10.15
N ASP A 22 6.75 1.53 10.19
CA ASP A 22 7.55 0.39 9.77
C ASP A 22 7.88 -0.48 10.97
N VAL A 23 7.78 -1.80 10.79
CA VAL A 23 8.15 -2.79 11.80
C VAL A 23 9.57 -3.26 11.52
N VAL A 24 10.50 -2.86 12.37
CA VAL A 24 11.91 -3.17 12.19
C VAL A 24 12.12 -4.68 12.30
N ASP A 25 12.71 -5.27 11.25
CA ASP A 25 13.24 -6.63 11.26
C ASP A 25 12.20 -7.71 11.65
N LEU A 26 10.92 -7.51 11.27
CA LEU A 26 9.79 -8.35 11.68
C LEU A 26 10.08 -9.86 11.60
N TYR A 27 10.54 -10.34 10.44
CA TYR A 27 10.75 -11.78 10.21
C TYR A 27 11.88 -12.38 11.03
N THR A 28 12.87 -11.58 11.40
CA THR A 28 14.05 -12.00 12.14
C THR A 28 13.86 -11.88 13.65
N MET A 29 12.93 -11.03 14.09
CA MET A 29 12.73 -10.73 15.51
C MET A 29 11.62 -11.54 16.16
N ILE A 30 10.68 -12.13 15.42
CA ILE A 30 9.62 -12.97 16.01
C ILE A 30 10.24 -14.19 16.74
N PRO A 31 10.05 -14.32 18.07
CA PRO A 31 10.50 -15.50 18.80
C PRO A 31 9.71 -16.73 18.36
N GLN A 32 10.37 -17.87 18.15
CA GLN A 32 9.70 -19.07 17.62
C GLN A 32 8.56 -19.57 18.49
N THR A 33 8.75 -19.59 19.81
CA THR A 33 7.73 -20.02 20.78
C THR A 33 6.49 -19.15 20.71
N GLU A 34 6.66 -17.84 20.56
CA GLU A 34 5.57 -16.88 20.46
C GLU A 34 4.90 -16.92 19.08
N GLY A 35 5.68 -17.07 18.01
CA GLY A 35 5.16 -17.25 16.65
C GLY A 35 4.33 -18.53 16.51
N VAL A 36 4.79 -19.65 17.05
CA VAL A 36 4.05 -20.93 17.07
C VAL A 36 2.81 -20.82 17.96
N LEU A 37 2.92 -20.17 19.12
CA LEU A 37 1.79 -19.91 20.00
C LEU A 37 0.75 -18.99 19.34
N ALA A 38 1.19 -17.99 18.56
CA ALA A 38 0.31 -17.13 17.79
C ALA A 38 -0.44 -17.93 16.72
N ILE A 39 0.22 -18.83 15.98
CA ILE A 39 -0.49 -19.74 15.06
C ILE A 39 -1.50 -20.60 15.82
N LYS A 40 -1.09 -21.21 16.94
CA LYS A 40 -1.99 -22.06 17.73
C LYS A 40 -3.23 -21.28 18.19
N LYS A 41 -3.05 -20.07 18.74
CA LYS A 41 -4.15 -19.17 19.13
C LYS A 41 -5.02 -18.79 17.93
N MET A 42 -4.43 -18.57 16.75
CA MET A 42 -5.16 -18.27 15.52
C MET A 42 -5.98 -19.46 15.03
N LEU A 43 -5.44 -20.68 15.10
CA LEU A 43 -6.14 -21.92 14.75
C LEU A 43 -7.28 -22.22 15.72
N ASP A 44 -7.05 -22.01 17.02
CA ASP A 44 -8.08 -22.12 18.07
C ASP A 44 -9.18 -21.07 17.84
N TYR A 45 -8.82 -19.84 17.41
CA TYR A 45 -9.77 -18.78 17.05
C TYR A 45 -10.57 -19.10 15.78
N LEU A 46 -10.02 -19.90 14.86
CA LEU A 46 -10.64 -20.27 13.58
C LEU A 46 -11.30 -21.67 13.61
N GLU A 47 -11.35 -22.34 14.76
CA GLU A 47 -11.89 -23.70 14.94
C GLU A 47 -11.24 -24.79 14.05
N LEU A 48 -9.99 -24.61 13.62
CA LEU A 48 -9.29 -25.54 12.72
C LEU A 48 -8.33 -26.46 13.51
N LYS A 49 -8.51 -27.79 13.40
CA LYS A 49 -7.67 -28.77 14.12
C LYS A 49 -6.43 -29.22 13.34
N GLN A 50 -5.29 -29.09 14.02
CA GLN A 50 -4.02 -29.85 13.95
C GLN A 50 -2.92 -29.36 13.00
N ILE A 51 -1.73 -29.12 13.57
CA ILE A 51 -0.44 -29.01 12.86
C ILE A 51 0.55 -29.97 13.56
N GLY A 52 1.22 -30.83 12.77
CA GLY A 52 2.25 -31.76 13.24
C GLY A 52 3.60 -31.08 13.52
N GLN A 53 4.41 -31.70 14.39
CA GLN A 53 5.71 -31.18 14.84
C GLN A 53 6.80 -31.26 13.76
N TYR A 54 7.72 -30.28 13.63
CA TYR A 54 9.15 -30.46 13.21
C TYR A 54 10.08 -29.21 13.42
N TYR A 55 11.37 -29.52 13.75
CA TYR A 55 12.72 -28.87 13.76
C TYR A 55 13.01 -27.37 14.05
N HIS A 56 14.23 -27.13 14.58
CA HIS A 56 14.67 -25.97 15.37
C HIS A 56 15.62 -25.00 14.63
N GLN A 57 15.27 -23.71 14.64
CA GLN A 57 16.10 -22.58 14.21
C GLN A 57 16.13 -21.58 15.37
N ILE A 58 17.27 -20.98 15.70
CA ILE A 58 17.45 -20.36 17.03
C ILE A 58 16.70 -19.00 17.16
N ARG A 59 16.51 -18.24 16.07
CA ARG A 59 15.74 -16.98 15.99
C ARG A 59 15.24 -16.70 14.57
N GLY A 60 14.08 -16.04 14.44
CA GLY A 60 13.47 -15.68 13.18
C GLY A 60 12.94 -16.88 12.36
N GLY A 61 12.18 -16.58 11.31
CA GLY A 61 11.83 -17.55 10.27
C GLY A 61 12.73 -17.42 9.04
N ALA A 62 12.97 -18.50 8.31
CA ALA A 62 13.67 -18.45 7.03
C ALA A 62 12.94 -17.53 6.04
N MET A 63 13.57 -16.41 5.64
CA MET A 63 13.02 -15.50 4.63
C MET A 63 12.73 -16.27 3.34
N GLY A 64 11.51 -16.18 2.83
CA GLY A 64 11.06 -16.91 1.63
C GLY A 64 10.31 -18.22 1.91
N SER A 65 10.25 -18.70 3.17
CA SER A 65 9.33 -19.77 3.53
C SER A 65 7.88 -19.26 3.50
N PRO A 66 6.94 -19.94 2.79
CA PRO A 66 5.53 -19.57 2.81
C PRO A 66 4.94 -19.51 4.22
N LEU A 67 5.45 -20.34 5.13
CA LEU A 67 4.98 -20.41 6.52
C LEU A 67 5.44 -19.21 7.35
N THR A 68 6.62 -18.66 7.09
CA THR A 68 7.17 -17.52 7.85
C THR A 68 6.34 -16.26 7.66
N LEU A 69 5.80 -16.02 6.47
CA LEU A 69 4.86 -14.94 6.22
C LEU A 69 3.56 -15.10 6.99
N THR A 70 3.04 -16.34 7.08
CA THR A 70 1.83 -16.63 7.86
C THR A 70 2.09 -16.42 9.35
N ILE A 71 3.21 -16.90 9.87
CA ILE A 71 3.63 -16.68 11.27
C ILE A 71 3.70 -15.19 11.60
N ALA A 72 4.37 -14.40 10.75
CA ALA A 72 4.51 -12.97 10.94
C ALA A 72 3.15 -12.26 10.95
N ASN A 73 2.25 -12.62 10.04
CA ASN A 73 0.90 -12.06 10.03
C ASN A 73 0.08 -12.44 11.27
N CYS A 74 0.17 -13.68 11.74
CA CYS A 74 -0.50 -14.12 12.97
C CYS A 74 0.03 -13.38 14.19
N TYR A 75 1.34 -13.25 14.32
CA TYR A 75 1.97 -12.54 15.43
C TYR A 75 1.61 -11.05 15.42
N MET A 76 1.72 -10.39 14.26
CA MET A 76 1.29 -9.00 14.10
C MET A 76 -0.20 -8.81 14.42
N PHE A 77 -1.07 -9.75 14.04
CA PHE A 77 -2.50 -9.68 14.38
C PHE A 77 -2.75 -9.58 15.89
N PHE A 78 -2.02 -10.34 16.71
CA PHE A 78 -2.16 -10.26 18.17
C PHE A 78 -1.52 -9.00 18.75
N PHE A 79 -0.34 -8.63 18.26
CA PHE A 79 0.38 -7.43 18.69
C PHE A 79 -0.41 -6.15 18.40
N GLU A 80 -0.93 -6.01 17.18
CA GLU A 80 -1.59 -4.79 16.72
C GLU A 80 -3.04 -4.66 17.21
N ARG A 81 -3.64 -5.73 17.73
CA ARG A 81 -5.06 -5.76 18.07
C ARG A 81 -5.49 -4.61 18.96
N ASP A 82 -4.72 -4.29 19.98
CA ASP A 82 -5.06 -3.23 20.93
C ASP A 82 -4.69 -1.85 20.38
N ILE A 83 -3.66 -1.76 19.53
CA ILE A 83 -3.34 -0.55 18.73
C ILE A 83 -4.53 -0.19 17.82
N VAL A 84 -5.03 -1.16 17.06
CA VAL A 84 -6.16 -0.99 16.14
C VAL A 84 -7.41 -0.51 16.87
N LYS A 85 -7.72 -1.11 18.04
CA LYS A 85 -8.84 -0.66 18.87
C LYS A 85 -8.68 0.78 19.33
N GLN A 86 -7.49 1.17 19.81
CA GLN A 86 -7.22 2.55 20.24
C GLN A 86 -7.41 3.54 19.09
N ILE A 87 -6.89 3.22 17.90
CA ILE A 87 -7.03 4.08 16.71
C ILE A 87 -8.50 4.23 16.31
N ILE A 88 -9.24 3.13 16.21
CA ILE A 88 -10.66 3.14 15.81
C ILE A 88 -11.51 3.89 16.84
N ASN A 89 -11.29 3.65 18.15
CA ASN A 89 -12.01 4.35 19.22
C ASN A 89 -11.67 5.85 19.25
N GLY A 90 -10.46 6.22 18.87
CA GLY A 90 -10.05 7.61 18.66
C GLY A 90 -10.58 8.23 17.36
N GLY A 91 -11.45 7.54 16.64
CA GLY A 91 -12.07 8.00 15.39
C GLY A 91 -11.16 7.90 14.17
N GLY A 92 -10.00 7.26 14.27
CA GLY A 92 -9.02 7.11 13.19
C GLY A 92 -9.32 5.97 12.21
N SER A 93 -8.43 5.82 11.22
CA SER A 93 -8.41 4.71 10.28
C SER A 93 -7.07 3.99 10.37
N TYR A 94 -7.11 2.66 10.24
CA TYR A 94 -5.95 1.79 10.29
C TYR A 94 -5.94 0.87 9.07
N LEU A 95 -4.77 0.73 8.45
CA LEU A 95 -4.47 -0.24 7.40
C LEU A 95 -3.11 -0.87 7.67
N ARG A 96 -2.97 -2.14 7.30
CA ARG A 96 -1.67 -2.83 7.25
C ARG A 96 -1.50 -3.56 5.93
N TYR A 97 -0.29 -3.52 5.41
CA TYR A 97 0.18 -4.37 4.34
C TYR A 97 1.43 -5.11 4.82
N ILE A 98 1.25 -6.34 5.29
CA ILE A 98 2.34 -7.18 5.83
C ILE A 98 3.00 -6.49 7.04
N ASP A 99 4.14 -5.84 6.85
CA ASP A 99 4.95 -5.11 7.83
C ASP A 99 4.67 -3.60 7.80
N ASP A 100 4.21 -3.06 6.68
CA ASP A 100 3.90 -1.64 6.53
C ASP A 100 2.53 -1.31 7.14
N MET A 101 2.49 -0.47 8.17
CA MET A 101 1.25 0.04 8.77
C MET A 101 0.99 1.49 8.33
N PHE A 102 -0.28 1.82 8.11
CA PHE A 102 -0.74 3.15 7.75
C PHE A 102 -1.92 3.57 8.60
N ILE A 103 -1.82 4.75 9.20
CA ILE A 103 -2.75 5.29 10.18
C ILE A 103 -3.16 6.69 9.75
N ILE A 104 -4.45 6.99 9.88
CA ILE A 104 -4.99 8.34 9.71
C ILE A 104 -5.74 8.72 11.00
N ILE A 105 -5.33 9.81 11.65
CA ILE A 105 -5.85 10.19 12.96
C ILE A 105 -5.93 11.71 13.13
N ASN A 106 -6.92 12.15 13.90
CA ASN A 106 -7.13 13.55 14.27
C ASN A 106 -6.48 13.91 15.62
N TRP A 107 -5.46 13.17 16.03
CA TRP A 107 -4.74 13.42 17.27
C TRP A 107 -3.66 14.49 17.07
N SER A 108 -3.23 15.12 18.16
CA SER A 108 -2.03 15.94 18.10
C SER A 108 -0.79 15.05 17.92
N GLU A 109 0.23 15.57 17.24
CA GLU A 109 1.48 14.85 16.99
C GLU A 109 2.15 14.40 18.29
N ARG A 110 2.10 15.25 19.33
CA ARG A 110 2.58 14.90 20.67
C ARG A 110 1.86 13.69 21.26
N HIS A 111 0.54 13.59 21.07
CA HIS A 111 -0.22 12.44 21.55
C HIS A 111 0.14 11.18 20.76
N LEU A 112 0.24 11.28 19.43
CA LEU A 112 0.67 10.18 18.57
C LEU A 112 2.05 9.65 18.98
N ASN A 113 3.05 10.51 19.12
CA ASN A 113 4.41 10.10 19.50
C ASN A 113 4.41 9.38 20.86
N LYS A 114 3.67 9.91 21.85
CA LYS A 114 3.51 9.24 23.15
C LYS A 114 2.84 7.86 23.02
N GLN A 115 1.86 7.70 22.14
CA GLN A 115 1.24 6.39 21.90
C GLN A 115 2.22 5.42 21.23
N ILE A 116 3.01 5.87 20.26
CA ILE A 116 4.03 5.04 19.61
C ILE A 116 5.08 4.56 20.63
N ASP A 117 5.54 5.44 21.52
CA ASP A 117 6.44 5.06 22.60
C ASP A 117 5.82 3.98 23.51
N GLN A 118 4.52 4.07 23.79
CA GLN A 118 3.80 3.06 24.56
C GLN A 118 3.62 1.74 23.81
N TRP A 119 3.33 1.79 22.50
CA TRP A 119 3.20 0.60 21.66
C TRP A 119 4.53 -0.16 21.51
N ASN A 120 5.64 0.57 21.49
CA ASN A 120 7.00 -0.01 21.52
C ASN A 120 7.32 -0.75 22.83
N LEU A 121 6.50 -0.61 23.89
CA LEU A 121 6.63 -1.36 25.14
C LEU A 121 5.76 -2.61 25.17
N PHE A 122 4.90 -2.84 24.16
CA PHE A 122 4.02 -4.01 24.12
C PHE A 122 4.81 -5.30 23.95
N ASP A 123 5.90 -5.26 23.20
CA ASP A 123 6.79 -6.39 22.99
C ASP A 123 8.22 -5.89 22.78
N LEU A 124 9.17 -6.44 23.54
CA LEU A 124 10.59 -6.06 23.46
C LEU A 124 11.25 -6.50 22.15
N ASN A 125 10.63 -7.43 21.41
CA ASN A 125 11.13 -7.93 20.13
C ASN A 125 10.65 -7.10 18.95
N ILE A 126 9.57 -6.31 19.11
CA ILE A 126 9.04 -5.46 18.04
C ILE A 126 9.45 -4.02 18.28
N GLN A 127 10.07 -3.41 17.27
CA GLN A 127 10.27 -1.97 17.25
C GLN A 127 9.49 -1.33 16.10
N LEU A 128 8.65 -0.36 16.45
CA LEU A 128 7.86 0.48 15.57
C LEU A 128 8.61 1.79 15.29
N LYS A 129 8.88 2.06 14.02
CA LYS A 129 9.41 3.35 13.55
C LYS A 129 8.33 4.09 12.80
N ALA A 130 7.84 5.16 13.41
CA ALA A 130 6.79 5.98 12.83
C ALA A 130 7.35 7.21 12.12
N GLN A 131 6.70 7.59 11.03
CA GLN A 131 6.82 8.91 10.41
C GLN A 131 5.40 9.47 10.31
N ALA A 132 5.22 10.74 10.66
CA ALA A 132 3.92 11.39 10.62
C ALA A 132 4.01 12.76 9.97
N GLY A 133 2.95 13.16 9.28
CA GLY A 133 2.87 14.47 8.62
C GLY A 133 1.57 14.67 7.85
N SER A 134 1.49 15.81 7.16
CA SER A 134 0.41 16.10 6.21
C SER A 134 0.61 15.40 4.87
N SER A 135 1.83 14.94 4.57
CA SER A 135 2.17 14.19 3.36
C SER A 135 3.08 13.03 3.73
N ILE A 136 2.77 11.84 3.22
CA ILE A 136 3.54 10.64 3.51
C ILE A 136 3.49 9.63 2.36
N ASP A 137 4.53 8.83 2.27
CA ASP A 137 4.64 7.79 1.26
C ASP A 137 4.36 6.43 1.89
N PHE A 138 3.44 5.67 1.29
CA PHE A 138 3.04 4.34 1.74
C PHE A 138 3.00 3.41 0.52
N LEU A 139 3.89 2.41 0.48
CA LEU A 139 4.09 1.55 -0.68
C LEU A 139 4.40 2.39 -1.95
N ASP A 140 3.67 2.16 -3.03
CA ASP A 140 3.77 2.88 -4.31
C ASP A 140 2.89 4.16 -4.35
N LEU A 141 2.41 4.64 -3.21
CA LEU A 141 1.49 5.78 -3.10
C LEU A 141 2.07 6.89 -2.26
N SER A 142 2.00 8.11 -2.78
CA SER A 142 2.22 9.33 -1.99
C SER A 142 0.85 9.90 -1.66
N VAL A 143 0.58 10.10 -0.37
CA VAL A 143 -0.72 10.49 0.18
C VAL A 143 -0.55 11.81 0.90
N GLU A 144 -1.38 12.79 0.54
CA GLU A 144 -1.30 14.15 1.07
C GLU A 144 -2.67 14.64 1.53
N ASN A 145 -2.73 15.23 2.73
CA ASN A 145 -3.89 15.94 3.22
C ASN A 145 -3.79 17.42 2.82
N VAL A 146 -4.60 17.83 1.86
CA VAL A 146 -4.72 19.22 1.42
C VAL A 146 -6.01 19.80 1.95
N ASN A 147 -5.94 20.52 3.07
CA ASN A 147 -7.07 21.23 3.69
C ASN A 147 -8.29 20.34 3.98
N GLY A 148 -8.09 19.09 4.43
CA GLY A 148 -9.20 18.15 4.67
C GLY A 148 -9.62 17.37 3.42
N HIS A 149 -8.83 17.43 2.34
CA HIS A 149 -9.00 16.57 1.18
C HIS A 149 -7.79 15.67 0.97
N LEU A 150 -8.02 14.36 0.91
CA LEU A 150 -6.96 13.38 0.68
C LEU A 150 -6.62 13.32 -0.82
N LEU A 151 -5.43 13.79 -1.17
CA LEU A 151 -4.84 13.67 -2.49
C LEU A 151 -3.87 12.50 -2.54
N THR A 152 -3.81 11.85 -3.69
CA THR A 152 -2.95 10.68 -3.91
C THR A 152 -2.29 10.78 -5.27
N LYS A 153 -1.05 10.31 -5.35
CA LYS A 153 -0.26 10.20 -6.58
C LYS A 153 0.64 8.98 -6.50
N VAL A 154 1.21 8.58 -7.63
CA VAL A 154 2.24 7.53 -7.65
C VAL A 154 3.47 8.05 -6.90
N TYR A 155 4.00 7.24 -6.00
CA TYR A 155 5.29 7.50 -5.36
C TYR A 155 6.41 6.83 -6.17
N HIS A 156 7.48 7.57 -6.39
CA HIS A 156 8.74 7.05 -6.93
C HIS A 156 9.82 7.33 -5.89
N LYS A 157 10.57 6.29 -5.50
CA LYS A 157 11.71 6.46 -4.60
C LYS A 157 12.72 7.43 -5.23
N PRO A 158 13.46 8.23 -4.45
CA PRO A 158 14.49 9.13 -4.99
C PRO A 158 15.57 8.40 -5.81
N SER A 159 15.82 7.12 -5.50
CA SER A 159 16.73 6.25 -6.24
C SER A 159 16.08 5.53 -7.44
N HIS A 160 14.83 5.85 -7.78
CA HIS A 160 14.14 5.23 -8.89
C HIS A 160 14.78 5.66 -10.21
N GLU A 161 15.45 4.73 -10.86
CA GLU A 161 15.85 4.91 -12.25
C GLU A 161 14.67 4.58 -13.16
N PRO A 162 14.48 5.32 -14.27
CA PRO A 162 13.44 5.05 -15.26
C PRO A 162 13.77 3.82 -16.11
N TYR A 163 14.35 2.77 -15.51
CA TYR A 163 14.73 1.54 -16.18
C TYR A 163 13.54 0.58 -16.20
N TYR A 164 13.15 0.23 -17.42
CA TYR A 164 12.14 -0.78 -17.70
C TYR A 164 12.74 -1.80 -18.64
N LEU A 165 12.11 -2.97 -18.77
CA LEU A 165 12.57 -3.99 -19.71
C LEU A 165 12.73 -3.38 -21.11
N PRO A 166 13.96 -3.31 -21.67
CA PRO A 166 14.16 -2.65 -22.95
C PRO A 166 13.36 -3.31 -24.06
N PHE A 167 12.80 -2.53 -24.98
CA PHE A 167 11.94 -3.09 -26.04
C PHE A 167 12.70 -4.03 -26.99
N ASN A 168 14.01 -3.82 -27.17
CA ASN A 168 14.89 -4.65 -27.99
C ASN A 168 15.39 -5.93 -27.31
N SER A 169 15.07 -6.14 -26.03
CA SER A 169 15.48 -7.32 -25.28
C SER A 169 14.83 -8.62 -25.79
N VAL A 170 15.42 -9.78 -25.54
CA VAL A 170 14.90 -11.10 -26.01
C VAL A 170 13.83 -11.64 -25.05
N HIS A 171 12.82 -10.83 -24.75
CA HIS A 171 11.69 -11.22 -23.93
C HIS A 171 10.41 -11.35 -24.76
N PRO A 172 9.48 -12.23 -24.34
CA PRO A 172 8.19 -12.40 -25.00
C PRO A 172 7.43 -11.08 -25.17
N MET A 173 6.79 -10.90 -26.32
CA MET A 173 6.06 -9.67 -26.64
C MET A 173 4.93 -9.38 -25.65
N HIS A 174 4.33 -10.38 -25.01
CA HIS A 174 3.28 -10.14 -24.02
C HIS A 174 3.80 -9.37 -22.78
N MET A 175 5.05 -9.59 -22.36
CA MET A 175 5.66 -8.84 -21.25
C MET A 175 5.87 -7.39 -21.63
N LYS A 176 6.45 -7.14 -22.82
CA LYS A 176 6.67 -5.79 -23.36
C LYS A 176 5.35 -5.04 -23.52
N LYS A 177 4.29 -5.71 -23.97
CA LYS A 177 2.92 -5.17 -24.07
C LYS A 177 2.33 -4.81 -22.70
N ASN A 178 2.63 -5.60 -21.67
CA ASN A 178 2.06 -5.40 -20.35
C ASN A 178 2.66 -4.21 -19.62
N ILE A 179 3.94 -3.89 -19.84
CA ILE A 179 4.65 -2.80 -19.16
C ILE A 179 3.93 -1.43 -19.31
N PRO A 180 3.76 -0.86 -20.52
CA PRO A 180 3.07 0.42 -20.68
C PRO A 180 1.61 0.38 -20.22
N PHE A 181 0.95 -0.78 -20.37
CA PHE A 181 -0.42 -0.96 -19.92
C PHE A 181 -0.54 -0.93 -18.39
N ALA A 182 0.29 -1.71 -17.68
CA ALA A 182 0.27 -1.82 -16.23
C ALA A 182 0.71 -0.51 -15.56
N MET A 183 1.72 0.16 -16.12
CA MET A 183 2.21 1.46 -15.64
C MET A 183 1.13 2.54 -15.70
N LEU A 184 0.47 2.72 -16.85
CA LEU A 184 -0.61 3.71 -16.94
C LEU A 184 -1.85 3.28 -16.13
N LEU A 185 -2.12 1.98 -16.05
CA LEU A 185 -3.17 1.44 -15.19
C LEU A 185 -2.91 1.76 -13.71
N ARG A 186 -1.64 1.75 -13.27
CA ARG A 186 -1.25 2.21 -11.94
C ARG A 186 -1.52 3.70 -11.78
N ALA A 187 -1.02 4.53 -12.70
CA ALA A 187 -1.20 5.98 -12.69
C ALA A 187 -2.68 6.41 -12.59
N ILE A 188 -3.55 5.82 -13.42
CA ILE A 188 -4.98 6.17 -13.44
C ILE A 188 -5.74 5.72 -12.18
N ARG A 189 -5.20 4.72 -11.47
CA ARG A 189 -5.75 4.20 -10.21
C ARG A 189 -5.27 5.00 -9.00
N TYR A 190 -4.04 5.49 -9.03
CA TYR A 190 -3.38 6.09 -7.87
C TYR A 190 -3.48 7.61 -7.84
N CYS A 191 -3.50 8.26 -9.00
CA CYS A 191 -3.63 9.71 -9.05
C CYS A 191 -5.08 10.14 -8.82
N SER A 192 -5.32 10.92 -7.76
CA SER A 192 -6.65 11.49 -7.48
C SER A 192 -6.97 12.72 -8.34
N THR A 193 -5.94 13.46 -8.75
CA THR A 193 -6.09 14.67 -9.57
C THR A 193 -5.68 14.42 -11.01
N PHE A 194 -6.34 15.14 -11.93
CA PHE A 194 -5.99 15.06 -13.35
C PHE A 194 -4.56 15.54 -13.62
N LYS A 195 -4.13 16.60 -12.93
CA LYS A 195 -2.75 17.13 -13.04
C LYS A 195 -1.71 16.09 -12.64
N ALA A 196 -1.89 15.42 -11.49
CA ALA A 196 -0.97 14.36 -11.06
C ALA A 196 -0.95 13.18 -12.05
N PHE A 197 -2.11 12.81 -12.62
CA PHE A 197 -2.17 11.78 -13.66
C PHE A 197 -1.45 12.18 -14.94
N LEU A 198 -1.59 13.43 -15.39
CA LEU A 198 -0.90 13.93 -16.58
C LEU A 198 0.61 13.93 -16.39
N ASN A 199 1.09 14.45 -15.26
CA ASN A 199 2.52 14.45 -14.94
C ASN A 199 3.08 13.02 -14.95
N GLU A 200 2.44 12.11 -14.21
CA GLU A 200 2.84 10.69 -14.19
C GLU A 200 2.80 10.08 -15.60
N ARG A 201 1.77 10.37 -16.40
CA ARG A 201 1.68 9.86 -17.78
C ARG A 201 2.85 10.32 -18.64
N GLU A 202 3.27 11.57 -18.53
CA GLU A 202 4.41 12.11 -19.27
C GLU A 202 5.72 11.49 -18.78
N ASP A 203 5.92 11.36 -17.48
CA ASP A 203 7.09 10.70 -16.89
C ASP A 203 7.21 9.24 -17.36
N LEU A 204 6.10 8.49 -17.36
CA LEU A 204 6.04 7.13 -17.87
C LEU A 204 6.32 7.07 -19.38
N ARG A 205 5.79 8.03 -20.16
CA ARG A 205 6.08 8.11 -21.61
C ARG A 205 7.57 8.31 -21.85
N MET A 206 8.18 9.26 -21.15
CA MET A 206 9.61 9.54 -21.25
C MET A 206 10.45 8.32 -20.88
N ALA A 207 10.13 7.65 -19.77
CA ALA A 207 10.83 6.44 -19.38
C ALA A 207 10.70 5.32 -20.43
N LEU A 208 9.51 5.08 -20.98
CA LEU A 208 9.32 4.07 -22.04
C LEU A 208 10.13 4.39 -23.31
N LEU A 209 10.19 5.66 -23.71
CA LEU A 209 11.00 6.09 -24.85
C LEU A 209 12.50 5.88 -24.60
N LEU A 210 12.99 6.17 -23.40
CA LEU A 210 14.37 5.87 -23.00
C LEU A 210 14.68 4.36 -23.12
N ASN A 211 13.70 3.51 -22.79
CA ASN A 211 13.77 2.05 -22.94
C ASN A 211 13.41 1.54 -24.35
N LYS A 212 13.47 2.40 -25.37
CA LYS A 212 13.33 2.08 -26.81
C LYS A 212 11.94 1.58 -27.24
N TYR A 213 10.90 1.86 -26.46
CA TYR A 213 9.53 1.56 -26.89
C TYR A 213 9.08 2.49 -28.03
N PRO A 214 8.55 1.96 -29.15
CA PRO A 214 8.03 2.80 -30.22
C PRO A 214 6.81 3.65 -29.78
N CYS A 215 6.74 4.91 -30.22
CA CYS A 215 5.63 5.82 -29.85
C CYS A 215 4.24 5.21 -30.12
N VAL A 216 4.03 4.65 -31.31
CA VAL A 216 2.76 4.02 -31.70
C VAL A 216 2.41 2.84 -30.78
N PHE A 217 3.42 2.11 -30.29
CA PHE A 217 3.22 1.02 -29.35
C PHE A 217 2.77 1.55 -27.99
N ILE A 218 3.42 2.60 -27.47
CA ILE A 218 3.03 3.25 -26.21
C ILE A 218 1.59 3.75 -26.30
N ASP A 219 1.26 4.52 -27.35
CA ASP A 219 -0.07 5.10 -27.53
C ASP A 219 -1.16 4.04 -27.65
N LYS A 220 -0.90 2.95 -28.37
CA LYS A 220 -1.81 1.79 -28.44
C LYS A 220 -2.11 1.23 -27.05
N HIS A 221 -1.09 1.03 -26.21
CA HIS A 221 -1.27 0.46 -24.89
C HIS A 221 -1.89 1.44 -23.89
N PHE A 222 -1.59 2.73 -24.02
CA PHE A 222 -2.25 3.77 -23.24
C PHE A 222 -3.75 3.84 -23.57
N ASN A 223 -4.11 3.81 -24.85
CA ASN A 223 -5.50 3.80 -25.29
C ASN A 223 -6.26 2.56 -24.80
N ARG A 224 -5.62 1.39 -24.74
CA ARG A 224 -6.22 0.18 -24.15
C ARG A 224 -6.60 0.36 -22.68
N VAL A 225 -5.79 1.09 -21.91
CA VAL A 225 -6.13 1.40 -20.50
C VAL A 225 -7.36 2.32 -20.46
N LEU A 226 -7.41 3.35 -21.28
CA LEU A 226 -8.56 4.27 -21.34
C LEU A 226 -9.85 3.56 -21.76
N GLN A 227 -9.77 2.69 -22.76
CA GLN A 227 -10.88 1.83 -23.20
C GLN A 227 -11.37 0.91 -22.07
N LYS A 228 -10.45 0.32 -21.29
CA LYS A 228 -10.81 -0.52 -20.13
C LYS A 228 -11.67 0.22 -19.09
N PHE A 229 -11.55 1.54 -19.01
CA PHE A 229 -12.36 2.38 -18.13
C PHE A 229 -13.52 3.11 -18.83
N ASN A 230 -13.87 2.70 -20.07
CA ASN A 230 -14.90 3.33 -20.89
C ASN A 230 -14.69 4.86 -21.00
N ILE A 231 -13.43 5.28 -21.19
CA ILE A 231 -13.04 6.67 -21.40
C ILE A 231 -12.95 6.90 -22.91
N ASN A 232 -14.09 7.25 -23.51
CA ASN A 232 -14.21 7.52 -24.95
C ASN A 232 -14.12 9.02 -25.28
N GLN A 233 -14.06 9.86 -24.26
CA GLN A 233 -13.95 11.31 -24.36
C GLN A 233 -12.62 11.76 -23.75
N PRO A 234 -12.06 12.89 -24.22
CA PRO A 234 -10.84 13.44 -23.63
C PRO A 234 -11.03 13.68 -22.13
N LEU A 235 -10.04 13.28 -21.34
CA LEU A 235 -10.03 13.54 -19.91
C LEU A 235 -9.84 15.04 -19.66
N THR A 236 -10.64 15.57 -18.75
CA THR A 236 -10.58 16.94 -18.25
C THR A 236 -10.57 16.89 -16.73
N SER A 237 -10.15 17.96 -16.06
CA SER A 237 -10.15 18.02 -14.60
C SER A 237 -11.51 17.66 -13.98
N ASN A 238 -12.60 18.11 -14.60
CA ASN A 238 -13.96 17.88 -14.10
C ASN A 238 -14.42 16.43 -14.27
N ASN A 239 -14.18 15.82 -15.44
CA ASN A 239 -14.62 14.44 -15.68
C ASN A 239 -13.70 13.41 -14.99
N TYR A 240 -12.45 13.77 -14.71
CA TYR A 240 -11.47 12.88 -14.11
C TYR A 240 -11.84 12.52 -12.67
N ILE A 241 -12.23 13.52 -11.85
CA ILE A 241 -12.55 13.33 -10.43
C ILE A 241 -13.77 12.41 -10.27
N VAL A 242 -14.84 12.66 -11.04
CA VAL A 242 -16.05 11.81 -11.03
C VAL A 242 -15.72 10.38 -11.40
N ARG A 243 -14.85 10.19 -12.41
CA ARG A 243 -14.40 8.87 -12.83
C ARG A 243 -13.47 8.24 -11.77
N TYR A 244 -12.63 9.01 -11.10
CA TYR A 244 -11.72 8.53 -10.05
C TYR A 244 -12.49 7.94 -8.88
N ALA A 245 -13.48 8.66 -8.37
CA ALA A 245 -14.37 8.15 -7.33
C ALA A 245 -14.99 6.81 -7.75
N LYS A 246 -15.60 6.74 -8.93
CA LYS A 246 -16.18 5.48 -9.47
C LYS A 246 -15.16 4.33 -9.54
N ARG A 247 -13.89 4.61 -9.90
CA ARG A 247 -12.82 3.59 -9.97
C ARG A 247 -12.48 2.99 -8.60
N LEU A 248 -12.50 3.78 -7.53
CA LEU A 248 -12.25 3.27 -6.18
C LEU A 248 -13.30 2.24 -5.74
N PHE A 249 -14.56 2.41 -6.17
CA PHE A 249 -15.69 1.55 -5.77
C PHE A 249 -15.90 0.31 -6.66
N MET A 250 -15.42 0.29 -7.91
CA MET A 250 -15.55 -0.86 -8.82
C MET A 250 -14.70 -2.10 -8.42
N ARG A 251 -13.85 -1.97 -7.38
CA ARG A 251 -12.83 -2.95 -6.98
C ARG A 251 -13.37 -4.30 -6.46
N GLN A 252 -14.67 -4.44 -6.20
CA GLN A 252 -15.25 -5.65 -5.58
C GLN A 252 -15.96 -6.62 -6.53
N LYS A 253 -16.26 -6.25 -7.79
CA LYS A 253 -16.94 -7.18 -8.72
C LYS A 253 -16.04 -8.18 -9.45
N GLU A 254 -14.71 -8.00 -9.40
CA GLU A 254 -13.75 -8.87 -10.10
C GLU A 254 -13.07 -9.91 -9.17
N LYS A 255 -13.58 -10.13 -7.95
CA LYS A 255 -13.06 -11.10 -6.96
C LYS A 255 -14.12 -12.04 -6.39
N ASN A 256 -15.13 -12.40 -7.19
CA ASN A 256 -16.03 -13.52 -6.93
C ASN A 256 -15.79 -14.60 -7.97
#